data_AF-F2TRG5-F1
#
_entry.id   AF-F2TRG5-F1
#
_cell.length_a   1.000
_cell.length_b   1.000
_cell.length_c   1.000
_cell.angle_alpha   90.00
_cell.angle_beta   90.00
_cell.angle_gamma   90.00
#
_symmetry.space_group_name_H-M   'P 1'
#
loop_
_entity.id
_entity.type
_entity.pdbx_description
1 polymer ?
#
loop_
_entity_poly.entity_id
_entity_poly.type
_entity_poly.pdbx_seq_one_letter_code
_entity_poly.pdbx_strand_id
1 'polypeptide(L)'
;MGTSDRAAMIDLLLVAKGGHEVLPFNQAMFDGILRAANCTTVACLRDAPPEVLFKANSFLINEVGDGSTGALGPLTGFTPVVDGKYIEDLPTALLARGSYNRKMHSLRLFERPYLTPMTTLSNASSRCMSIPQTSLKKFHGTGRPICHFACNAYFNAKAYKNKAQRYAMTIPPATHGLDQTYFLFNSNASTPATDIAAAREFQEYVRRFVTSERNQEDYRGLDDWPNGPGETSFEIVLGSFEVQKGLLGCQPPLSSLE
;
A
#
# COMPACT_ATOMS: atom_id res chain seq x y z
N MET A 1 2.71 -11.66 -3.05
CA MET A 1 3.41 -10.52 -2.40
C MET A 1 3.42 -9.35 -3.38
N GLY A 2 3.31 -8.11 -2.90
CA GLY A 2 3.30 -6.92 -3.75
C GLY A 2 3.61 -5.66 -2.94
N THR A 3 4.16 -4.65 -3.60
CA THR A 3 4.52 -3.34 -3.03
C THR A 3 3.93 -2.25 -3.92
N SER A 4 3.55 -1.11 -3.33
CA SER A 4 2.87 -0.01 -4.04
C SER A 4 1.58 -0.47 -4.71
N ASP A 5 1.36 -0.15 -5.98
CA ASP A 5 0.15 -0.51 -6.72
C ASP A 5 -0.04 -2.02 -6.83
N ARG A 6 1.04 -2.81 -6.77
CA ARG A 6 0.91 -4.28 -6.68
C ARG A 6 0.26 -4.73 -5.37
N ALA A 7 0.46 -4.00 -4.27
CA ALA A 7 -0.23 -4.27 -3.02
C ALA A 7 -1.71 -3.87 -3.11
N ALA A 8 -2.02 -2.73 -3.74
CA ALA A 8 -3.39 -2.33 -4.01
C ALA A 8 -4.13 -3.33 -4.92
N MET A 9 -3.44 -3.92 -5.90
CA MET A 9 -4.02 -4.98 -6.74
C MET A 9 -4.31 -6.24 -5.93
N ILE A 10 -3.46 -6.58 -4.94
CA ILE A 10 -3.76 -7.67 -4.02
C ILE A 10 -5.03 -7.36 -3.22
N ASP A 11 -5.18 -6.15 -2.68
CA ASP A 11 -6.42 -5.75 -1.97
C ASP A 11 -7.66 -5.89 -2.87
N LEU A 12 -7.55 -5.50 -4.14
CA LEU A 12 -8.62 -5.69 -5.11
C LEU A 12 -8.91 -7.17 -5.37
N LEU A 13 -7.88 -8.01 -5.49
CA LEU A 13 -8.06 -9.46 -5.57
C LEU A 13 -8.68 -10.08 -4.31
N LEU A 14 -8.66 -9.42 -3.16
CA LEU A 14 -9.35 -9.91 -1.97
C LEU A 14 -10.86 -9.65 -2.01
N VAL A 15 -11.32 -8.67 -2.80
CA VAL A 15 -12.71 -8.18 -2.81
C VAL A 15 -13.42 -8.36 -4.15
N ALA A 16 -12.71 -8.32 -5.28
CA ALA A 16 -13.29 -8.35 -6.63
C ALA A 16 -13.99 -9.68 -6.90
N LYS A 17 -15.34 -9.67 -6.90
CA LYS A 17 -16.20 -10.87 -6.97
C LYS A 17 -15.72 -12.05 -6.09
N GLY A 18 -15.21 -11.76 -4.89
CA GLY A 18 -14.67 -12.79 -3.99
C GLY A 18 -13.29 -13.35 -4.37
N GLY A 19 -12.61 -12.76 -5.34
CA GLY A 19 -11.19 -12.93 -5.63
C GLY A 19 -10.81 -13.70 -6.91
N HIS A 20 -11.57 -13.53 -7.99
CA HIS A 20 -11.45 -14.40 -9.17
C HIS A 20 -11.19 -13.73 -10.54
N GLU A 21 -11.20 -12.40 -10.72
CA GLU A 21 -11.14 -11.80 -12.08
C GLU A 21 -10.51 -10.39 -12.22
N VAL A 22 -10.43 -9.91 -13.48
CA VAL A 22 -9.78 -8.67 -14.00
C VAL A 22 -10.68 -7.42 -13.85
N LEU A 23 -10.05 -6.25 -13.67
CA LEU A 23 -10.67 -5.01 -13.18
C LEU A 23 -10.98 -3.97 -14.27
N PRO A 24 -12.08 -3.21 -14.17
CA PRO A 24 -12.43 -2.11 -15.07
C PRO A 24 -11.79 -0.76 -14.67
N PHE A 25 -11.63 0.17 -15.63
CA PHE A 25 -10.92 1.45 -15.46
C PHE A 25 -11.84 2.69 -15.59
N ASN A 26 -11.39 3.85 -15.07
CA ASN A 26 -12.16 5.10 -15.04
C ASN A 26 -12.38 5.74 -16.43
N GLN A 27 -13.65 5.87 -16.86
CA GLN A 27 -14.02 6.45 -18.15
C GLN A 27 -13.64 7.94 -18.29
N ALA A 28 -13.78 8.75 -17.23
CA ALA A 28 -13.44 10.17 -17.29
C ALA A 28 -11.92 10.39 -17.48
N MET A 29 -11.11 9.49 -16.91
CA MET A 29 -9.67 9.46 -17.14
C MET A 29 -9.33 9.02 -18.56
N PHE A 30 -10.06 8.02 -19.05
CA PHE A 30 -9.93 7.56 -20.43
C PHE A 30 -10.23 8.67 -21.44
N ASP A 31 -11.27 9.47 -21.20
CA ASP A 31 -11.60 10.62 -22.04
C ASP A 31 -10.51 11.72 -21.97
N GLY A 32 -9.81 11.83 -20.84
CA GLY A 32 -8.63 12.69 -20.70
C GLY A 32 -7.46 12.25 -21.58
N ILE A 33 -7.22 10.93 -21.68
CA ILE A 33 -6.21 10.35 -22.58
C ILE A 33 -6.56 10.62 -24.04
N LEU A 34 -7.83 10.44 -24.41
CA LEU A 34 -8.34 10.75 -25.74
C LEU A 34 -8.07 12.22 -26.10
N ARG A 35 -8.43 13.16 -25.22
CA ARG A 35 -8.17 14.59 -25.44
C ARG A 35 -6.68 14.92 -25.54
N ALA A 36 -5.85 14.37 -24.65
CA ALA A 36 -4.41 14.63 -24.64
C ALA A 36 -3.70 14.12 -25.90
N ALA A 37 -4.19 13.02 -26.49
CA ALA A 37 -3.68 12.46 -27.75
C ALA A 37 -4.38 13.01 -29.01
N ASN A 38 -5.31 13.97 -28.85
CA ASN A 38 -6.17 14.48 -29.93
C ASN A 38 -6.93 13.36 -30.68
N CYS A 39 -7.39 12.36 -29.93
CA CYS A 39 -8.17 11.22 -30.41
C CYS A 39 -9.61 11.28 -29.91
N THR A 40 -10.52 10.62 -30.64
CA THR A 40 -11.93 10.49 -30.26
C THR A 40 -12.36 9.04 -30.02
N THR A 41 -11.51 8.06 -30.37
CA THR A 41 -11.80 6.63 -30.22
C THR A 41 -10.58 5.85 -29.75
N VAL A 42 -10.81 4.65 -29.20
CA VAL A 42 -9.75 3.70 -28.84
C VAL A 42 -8.94 3.28 -30.07
N ALA A 43 -9.58 3.13 -31.23
CA ALA A 43 -8.90 2.77 -32.47
C ALA A 43 -7.87 3.85 -32.86
N CYS A 44 -8.25 5.12 -32.77
CA CYS A 44 -7.32 6.24 -32.97
C CYS A 44 -6.09 6.15 -32.06
N LEU A 45 -6.28 5.82 -30.77
CA LEU A 45 -5.15 5.67 -29.84
C LEU A 45 -4.22 4.51 -30.21
N ARG A 46 -4.78 3.40 -30.72
CA ARG A 46 -3.99 2.24 -31.15
C ARG A 46 -3.19 2.52 -32.42
N ASP A 47 -3.73 3.34 -33.30
CA ASP A 47 -3.09 3.73 -34.56
C ASP A 47 -2.17 4.96 -34.40
N ALA A 48 -2.22 5.62 -33.24
CA ALA A 48 -1.40 6.80 -32.96
C ALA A 48 0.09 6.45 -32.88
N PRO A 49 0.98 7.29 -33.44
CA PRO A 49 2.43 7.12 -33.27
C PRO A 49 2.85 7.18 -31.80
N PRO A 50 3.91 6.45 -31.39
CA PRO A 50 4.41 6.48 -30.02
C PRO A 50 4.70 7.89 -29.50
N GLU A 51 5.17 8.80 -30.35
CA GLU A 51 5.50 10.17 -30.00
C GLU A 51 4.26 10.96 -29.53
N VAL A 52 3.10 10.70 -30.14
CA VAL A 52 1.83 11.30 -29.73
C VAL A 52 1.44 10.79 -28.35
N LEU A 53 1.57 9.49 -28.11
CA LEU A 53 1.26 8.87 -26.83
C LEU A 53 2.22 9.32 -25.72
N PHE A 54 3.50 9.48 -26.02
CA PHE A 54 4.49 10.00 -25.06
C PHE A 54 4.20 11.44 -24.66
N LYS A 55 3.84 12.29 -25.63
CA LYS A 55 3.46 13.68 -25.36
C LYS A 55 2.19 13.75 -24.52
N ALA A 56 1.17 12.94 -24.84
CA ALA A 56 -0.06 12.84 -24.07
C ALA A 56 0.19 12.39 -22.64
N ASN A 57 1.00 11.33 -22.45
CA ASN A 57 1.37 10.85 -21.12
C ASN A 57 2.15 11.89 -20.31
N SER A 58 3.11 12.57 -20.93
CA SER A 58 3.88 13.64 -20.28
C SER A 58 2.98 14.77 -19.81
N PHE A 59 2.05 15.23 -20.65
CA PHE A 59 1.07 16.25 -20.28
C PHE A 59 0.18 15.79 -19.11
N LEU A 60 -0.34 14.56 -19.17
CA LEU A 60 -1.19 14.01 -18.11
C LEU A 60 -0.46 13.86 -16.77
N ILE A 61 0.83 13.54 -16.77
CA ILE A 61 1.63 13.41 -15.55
C ILE A 61 2.02 14.78 -14.99
N ASN A 62 2.54 15.66 -15.83
CA ASN A 62 3.23 16.87 -15.39
C ASN A 62 2.32 18.09 -15.28
N GLU A 63 1.29 18.20 -16.12
CA GLU A 63 0.43 19.39 -16.18
C GLU A 63 -0.97 19.15 -15.60
N VAL A 64 -1.49 17.93 -15.73
CA VAL A 64 -2.79 17.57 -15.16
C VAL A 64 -2.64 16.91 -13.78
N GLY A 65 -1.62 16.06 -13.63
CA GLY A 65 -1.23 15.44 -12.36
C GLY A 65 -0.39 16.38 -11.49
N ASP A 66 0.16 15.83 -10.41
CA ASP A 66 1.07 16.56 -9.53
C ASP A 66 2.56 16.41 -9.91
N GLY A 67 2.84 15.71 -11.02
CA GLY A 67 4.19 15.39 -11.49
C GLY A 67 5.02 14.48 -10.57
N SER A 68 4.50 14.12 -9.39
CA SER A 68 5.25 13.48 -8.31
C SER A 68 4.87 12.02 -8.08
N THR A 69 3.64 11.66 -8.43
CA THR A 69 3.08 10.31 -8.26
C THR A 69 3.31 9.41 -9.47
N GLY A 70 3.59 10.00 -10.64
CA GLY A 70 3.60 9.28 -11.92
C GLY A 70 2.21 8.85 -12.41
N ALA A 71 1.15 9.29 -11.73
CA ALA A 71 -0.22 9.03 -12.12
C ALA A 71 -0.56 9.77 -13.44
N LEU A 72 -1.23 9.08 -14.36
CA LEU A 72 -1.78 9.73 -15.55
C LEU A 72 -3.03 10.50 -15.15
N GLY A 73 -2.93 11.82 -15.00
CA GLY A 73 -4.01 12.74 -14.60
C GLY A 73 -4.13 12.95 -13.08
N PRO A 74 -5.23 13.52 -12.57
CA PRO A 74 -5.31 13.97 -11.18
C PRO A 74 -5.40 12.80 -10.20
N LEU A 75 -4.99 13.07 -8.95
CA LEU A 75 -5.05 12.13 -7.82
C LEU A 75 -4.31 10.81 -8.09
N THR A 76 -5.02 9.68 -8.13
CA THR A 76 -4.42 8.36 -8.37
C THR A 76 -4.32 8.01 -9.86
N GLY A 77 -4.84 8.86 -10.75
CA GLY A 77 -4.78 8.66 -12.19
C GLY A 77 -5.61 7.48 -12.69
N PHE A 78 -5.07 6.77 -13.69
CA PHE A 78 -5.73 5.62 -14.32
C PHE A 78 -5.72 4.40 -13.38
N THR A 79 -6.73 4.30 -12.52
CA THR A 79 -6.89 3.21 -11.52
C THR A 79 -8.17 2.41 -11.72
N PRO A 80 -8.26 1.21 -11.12
CA PRO A 80 -9.51 0.47 -11.06
C PRO A 80 -10.64 1.26 -10.40
N VAL A 81 -11.87 1.09 -10.88
CA VAL A 81 -13.05 1.82 -10.39
C VAL A 81 -14.12 0.90 -9.83
N VAL A 82 -14.91 1.41 -8.87
CA VAL A 82 -16.17 0.82 -8.46
C VAL A 82 -17.12 0.86 -9.63
N ASP A 83 -17.52 -0.30 -10.12
CA ASP A 83 -18.40 -0.45 -11.28
C ASP A 83 -19.73 -1.16 -10.92
N GLY A 84 -19.91 -1.52 -9.64
CA GLY A 84 -21.09 -2.21 -9.15
C GLY A 84 -21.22 -3.66 -9.61
N LYS A 85 -20.24 -4.19 -10.37
CA LYS A 85 -20.28 -5.54 -10.95
C LYS A 85 -19.06 -6.37 -10.61
N TYR A 86 -17.86 -5.82 -10.78
CA TYR A 86 -16.58 -6.46 -10.45
C TYR A 86 -16.01 -5.93 -9.13
N ILE A 87 -16.02 -4.62 -8.95
CA ILE A 87 -15.77 -3.93 -7.68
C ILE A 87 -17.11 -3.33 -7.26
N GLU A 88 -17.82 -4.02 -6.37
CA GLU A 88 -19.18 -3.64 -5.94
C GLU A 88 -19.23 -2.33 -5.15
N ASP A 89 -18.17 -2.02 -4.40
CA ASP A 89 -18.02 -0.83 -3.57
C ASP A 89 -16.52 -0.63 -3.29
N LEU A 90 -16.15 0.43 -2.57
CA LEU A 90 -14.78 0.63 -2.10
C LEU A 90 -14.28 -0.60 -1.34
N PRO A 91 -13.04 -1.08 -1.58
CA PRO A 91 -12.50 -2.27 -0.91
C PRO A 91 -12.59 -2.21 0.62
N THR A 92 -12.39 -1.03 1.19
CA THR A 92 -12.54 -0.80 2.63
C THR A 92 -13.98 -0.96 3.11
N ALA A 93 -14.98 -0.56 2.31
CA ALA A 93 -16.40 -0.78 2.61
C ALA A 93 -16.78 -2.27 2.47
N LEU A 94 -16.26 -2.95 1.44
CA LEU A 94 -16.41 -4.40 1.26
C LEU A 94 -15.82 -5.20 2.41
N LEU A 95 -14.62 -4.84 2.88
CA LEU A 95 -13.99 -5.40 4.07
C LEU A 95 -14.84 -5.17 5.33
N ALA A 96 -15.35 -3.94 5.51
CA ALA A 96 -16.15 -3.57 6.68
C ALA A 96 -17.48 -4.34 6.76
N ARG A 97 -18.16 -4.58 5.64
CA ARG A 97 -19.43 -5.34 5.59
C ARG A 97 -19.26 -6.86 5.46
N GLY A 98 -18.02 -7.34 5.38
CA GLY A 98 -17.74 -8.77 5.33
C GLY A 98 -17.77 -9.41 3.94
N SER A 99 -17.80 -8.61 2.86
CA SER A 99 -17.79 -9.03 1.46
C SER A 99 -16.35 -9.18 0.94
N TYR A 100 -15.63 -10.19 1.42
CA TYR A 100 -14.24 -10.47 1.02
C TYR A 100 -13.92 -11.97 1.12
N ASN A 101 -12.78 -12.40 0.56
CA ASN A 101 -12.34 -13.78 0.64
C ASN A 101 -11.90 -14.19 2.07
N ARG A 102 -12.80 -14.84 2.82
CA ARG A 102 -12.54 -15.29 4.21
C ARG A 102 -11.63 -16.52 4.32
N LYS A 103 -11.32 -17.20 3.21
CA LYS A 103 -10.51 -18.43 3.18
C LYS A 103 -9.01 -18.19 3.25
N MET A 104 -8.57 -16.94 3.22
CA MET A 104 -7.17 -16.57 3.47
C MET A 104 -6.66 -17.19 4.78
N HIS A 105 -5.45 -17.75 4.74
CA HIS A 105 -4.81 -18.40 5.89
C HIS A 105 -4.01 -17.38 6.71
N SER A 106 -3.23 -16.53 6.05
CA SER A 106 -2.42 -15.48 6.65
C SER A 106 -2.24 -14.30 5.69
N LEU A 107 -2.11 -13.09 6.22
CA LEU A 107 -1.92 -11.84 5.48
C LEU A 107 -0.91 -10.95 6.22
N ARG A 108 0.06 -10.39 5.49
CA ARG A 108 1.02 -9.41 6.05
C ARG A 108 0.91 -8.09 5.30
N LEU A 109 0.84 -7.00 6.05
CA LEU A 109 0.48 -5.68 5.55
C LEU A 109 1.50 -4.65 6.02
N PHE A 110 2.03 -3.90 5.07
CA PHE A 110 2.88 -2.75 5.38
C PHE A 110 2.01 -1.52 5.64
N GLU A 111 2.23 -0.86 6.77
CA GLU A 111 1.71 0.46 7.05
C GLU A 111 2.86 1.46 7.06
N ARG A 112 2.74 2.51 6.25
CA ARG A 112 3.79 3.54 6.17
C ARG A 112 3.59 4.57 7.29
N PRO A 113 4.59 4.85 8.13
CA PRO A 113 4.42 5.84 9.19
C PRO A 113 4.73 7.30 8.77
N TYR A 114 5.49 7.58 7.68
CA TYR A 114 5.91 8.97 7.35
C TYR A 114 5.89 9.39 5.86
N LEU A 115 5.73 10.70 5.64
CA LEU A 115 6.22 11.45 4.48
C LEU A 115 7.12 12.62 4.94
N THR A 116 7.85 13.21 3.99
CA THR A 116 8.54 14.51 4.03
C THR A 116 7.55 15.71 4.05
N PRO A 117 8.01 16.98 4.22
CA PRO A 117 7.15 18.12 4.53
C PRO A 117 6.01 18.36 3.53
N MET A 118 4.88 18.79 4.09
CA MET A 118 3.57 18.96 3.46
C MET A 118 3.54 20.21 2.57
N THR A 119 3.43 20.05 1.25
CA THR A 119 3.05 21.18 0.36
C THR A 119 1.89 20.90 -0.62
N THR A 120 1.40 19.66 -0.81
CA THR A 120 0.48 19.39 -1.95
C THR A 120 -0.78 18.54 -1.72
N LEU A 121 -1.14 18.11 -0.50
CA LEU A 121 -2.38 17.31 -0.29
C LEU A 121 -3.35 18.00 0.67
N SER A 122 -4.09 19.00 0.18
CA SER A 122 -4.99 19.82 0.99
C SER A 122 -6.38 19.24 1.28
N ASN A 123 -6.84 18.17 0.63
CA ASN A 123 -8.25 17.72 0.78
C ASN A 123 -8.48 16.25 1.20
N ALA A 124 -7.45 15.41 1.30
CA ALA A 124 -7.60 14.00 1.72
C ALA A 124 -7.51 13.78 3.25
N SER A 125 -7.33 14.85 4.02
CA SER A 125 -6.83 14.83 5.41
C SER A 125 -7.91 14.77 6.49
N SER A 126 -9.20 14.76 6.18
CA SER A 126 -10.27 14.81 7.17
C SER A 126 -10.71 13.45 7.74
N ARG A 127 -10.29 12.32 7.15
CA ARG A 127 -10.76 10.96 7.53
C ARG A 127 -9.80 10.16 8.43
N CYS A 128 -8.64 10.72 8.76
CA CYS A 128 -7.70 10.11 9.70
C CYS A 128 -7.99 10.61 11.12
N MET A 129 -8.16 9.69 12.08
CA MET A 129 -8.06 10.09 13.48
C MET A 129 -6.66 10.66 13.73
N SER A 130 -6.61 11.79 14.43
CA SER A 130 -5.38 12.35 14.97
C SER A 130 -4.74 11.32 15.89
N ILE A 131 -3.62 10.71 15.47
CA ILE A 131 -2.76 9.96 16.38
C ILE A 131 -2.32 10.93 17.49
N PRO A 132 -2.41 10.57 18.78
CA PRO A 132 -1.80 11.36 19.84
C PRO A 132 -0.32 11.56 19.52
N GLN A 133 0.13 12.82 19.41
CA GLN A 133 1.53 13.19 19.12
C GLN A 133 2.53 12.52 20.08
N THR A 134 2.08 12.05 21.25
CA THR A 134 2.89 11.32 22.23
C THR A 134 3.48 10.02 21.70
N SER A 135 2.77 9.30 20.81
CA SER A 135 3.31 8.08 20.16
C SER A 135 4.29 8.39 19.03
N LEU A 136 4.24 9.61 18.48
CA LEU A 136 5.11 10.07 17.38
C LEU A 136 6.48 10.61 17.86
N LYS A 137 6.66 10.84 19.17
CA LYS A 137 7.89 11.44 19.73
C LYS A 137 9.17 10.61 19.52
N LYS A 138 9.06 9.32 19.22
CA LYS A 138 10.22 8.44 18.94
C LYS A 138 10.69 8.48 17.48
N PHE A 139 9.97 9.16 16.60
CA PHE A 139 10.20 9.07 15.17
C PHE A 139 10.78 10.38 14.62
N HIS A 140 11.99 10.30 14.07
CA HIS A 140 12.77 11.45 13.60
C HIS A 140 12.34 11.95 12.19
N GLY A 141 11.05 12.27 11.99
CA GLY A 141 10.53 12.77 10.71
C GLY A 141 9.30 13.69 10.87
N THR A 142 9.21 14.76 10.06
CA THR A 142 8.24 15.86 10.22
C THR A 142 6.93 15.73 9.43
N GLY A 143 6.55 14.55 8.91
CA GLY A 143 5.29 14.41 8.14
C GLY A 143 4.22 13.52 8.79
N ARG A 144 2.97 13.70 8.33
CA ARG A 144 1.85 12.81 8.69
C ARG A 144 1.93 11.51 7.87
N PRO A 145 1.46 10.37 8.40
CA PRO A 145 1.31 9.15 7.62
C PRO A 145 0.45 9.44 6.39
N ILE A 146 0.80 8.89 5.21
CA ILE A 146 -0.17 8.86 4.11
C ILE A 146 -1.31 7.96 4.56
N CYS A 147 -2.42 8.59 4.93
CA CYS A 147 -3.66 7.95 5.39
C CYS A 147 -4.09 6.77 4.50
N HIS A 148 -3.82 6.81 3.19
CA HIS A 148 -4.18 5.75 2.26
C HIS A 148 -3.52 4.40 2.57
N PHE A 149 -2.19 4.35 2.75
CA PHE A 149 -1.49 3.08 3.00
C PHE A 149 -1.81 2.51 4.38
N ALA A 150 -1.75 3.35 5.41
CA ALA A 150 -2.01 2.92 6.78
C ALA A 150 -3.47 2.49 7.00
N CYS A 151 -4.45 3.20 6.44
CA CYS A 151 -5.85 2.79 6.58
C CYS A 151 -6.18 1.52 5.80
N ASN A 152 -5.59 1.30 4.63
CA ASN A 152 -5.76 0.03 3.91
C ASN A 152 -5.22 -1.14 4.74
N ALA A 153 -4.02 -1.00 5.31
CA ALA A 153 -3.47 -2.01 6.22
C ALA A 153 -4.36 -2.22 7.47
N TYR A 154 -4.87 -1.14 8.06
CA TYR A 154 -5.78 -1.21 9.21
C TYR A 154 -7.09 -1.96 8.90
N PHE A 155 -7.78 -1.62 7.81
CA PHE A 155 -9.06 -2.26 7.46
C PHE A 155 -8.89 -3.73 7.09
N ASN A 156 -7.81 -4.08 6.39
CA ASN A 156 -7.47 -5.47 6.15
C ASN A 156 -7.21 -6.21 7.47
N ALA A 157 -6.40 -5.65 8.38
CA ALA A 157 -6.13 -6.29 9.66
C ALA A 157 -7.38 -6.45 10.53
N LYS A 158 -8.27 -5.45 10.52
CA LYS A 158 -9.55 -5.51 11.22
C LYS A 158 -10.47 -6.60 10.66
N ALA A 159 -10.49 -6.78 9.34
CA ALA A 159 -11.28 -7.81 8.68
C ALA A 159 -10.74 -9.23 8.95
N TYR A 160 -9.43 -9.43 8.78
CA TYR A 160 -8.79 -10.75 8.89
C TYR A 160 -8.36 -11.14 10.31
N LYS A 161 -8.43 -10.21 11.27
CA LYS A 161 -8.20 -10.43 12.70
C LYS A 161 -6.84 -11.11 12.96
N ASN A 162 -6.83 -12.23 13.67
CA ASN A 162 -5.64 -13.01 14.01
C ASN A 162 -4.90 -13.62 12.82
N LYS A 163 -5.47 -13.55 11.61
CA LYS A 163 -4.81 -13.96 10.37
C LYS A 163 -3.99 -12.84 9.73
N ALA A 164 -4.09 -11.61 10.23
CA ALA A 164 -3.37 -10.46 9.69
C ALA A 164 -2.27 -9.97 10.62
N GLN A 165 -1.14 -9.65 10.01
CA GLN A 165 0.05 -9.08 10.63
C GLN A 165 0.32 -7.71 10.00
N ARG A 166 0.58 -6.68 10.81
CA ARG A 166 0.94 -5.34 10.31
C ARG A 166 2.37 -4.99 10.71
N TYR A 167 3.05 -4.21 9.87
CA TYR A 167 4.35 -3.62 10.22
C TYR A 167 4.63 -2.28 9.59
N ALA A 168 5.54 -1.55 10.24
CA ALA A 168 6.11 -0.31 9.78
C ALA A 168 7.64 -0.42 9.69
N MET A 169 8.23 0.25 8.71
CA MET A 169 9.68 0.34 8.51
C MET A 169 10.11 1.76 8.84
N THR A 170 10.99 1.92 9.83
CA THR A 170 11.41 3.24 10.33
C THR A 170 12.91 3.44 10.30
N ILE A 171 13.67 2.45 9.84
CA ILE A 171 15.08 2.62 9.47
C ILE A 171 15.20 3.72 8.42
N PRO A 172 15.92 4.83 8.70
CA PRO A 172 16.10 5.92 7.74
C PRO A 172 16.68 5.41 6.40
N PRO A 173 16.20 5.93 5.25
CA PRO A 173 15.29 7.06 5.10
C PRO A 173 13.79 6.73 5.22
N ALA A 174 13.42 5.49 5.59
CA ALA A 174 12.04 5.03 5.75
C ALA A 174 11.13 5.36 4.55
N THR A 175 11.69 5.31 3.35
CA THR A 175 10.99 5.64 2.11
C THR A 175 10.09 4.50 1.65
N HIS A 176 9.13 4.84 0.78
CA HIS A 176 8.22 3.88 0.19
C HIS A 176 8.95 2.76 -0.55
N GLY A 177 8.66 1.51 -0.18
CA GLY A 177 9.27 0.33 -0.80
C GLY A 177 10.71 0.05 -0.37
N LEU A 178 11.26 0.78 0.61
CA LEU A 178 12.61 0.51 1.17
C LEU A 178 12.70 -0.89 1.79
N ASP A 179 11.61 -1.36 2.39
CA ASP A 179 11.49 -2.69 2.99
C ASP A 179 11.79 -3.82 1.97
N GLN A 180 11.58 -3.58 0.67
CA GLN A 180 11.95 -4.51 -0.41
C GLN A 180 13.44 -4.83 -0.43
N THR A 181 14.32 -3.85 -0.17
CA THR A 181 15.76 -4.12 -0.19
C THR A 181 16.21 -4.97 1.01
N TYR A 182 15.42 -4.99 2.08
CA TYR A 182 15.67 -5.80 3.27
C TYR A 182 15.15 -7.23 3.08
N PHE A 183 13.89 -7.44 2.67
CA PHE A 183 13.39 -8.81 2.50
C PHE A 183 13.88 -9.50 1.21
N LEU A 184 14.36 -8.75 0.21
CA LEU A 184 15.05 -9.31 -0.97
C LEU A 184 16.58 -9.17 -0.87
N PHE A 185 17.12 -8.93 0.32
CA PHE A 185 18.54 -8.70 0.51
C PHE A 185 19.41 -9.85 -0.01
N ASN A 186 20.19 -9.57 -1.04
CA ASN A 186 21.20 -10.45 -1.61
C ASN A 186 22.61 -9.94 -1.26
N SER A 187 22.91 -8.70 -1.64
CA SER A 187 24.18 -8.03 -1.35
C SER A 187 24.00 -6.50 -1.37
N ASN A 188 24.90 -5.76 -0.72
CA ASN A 188 24.85 -4.29 -0.75
C ASN A 188 25.07 -3.67 -2.14
N ALA A 189 25.58 -4.44 -3.11
CA ALA A 189 25.71 -3.99 -4.49
C ALA A 189 24.38 -4.10 -5.28
N SER A 190 23.52 -5.07 -4.94
CA SER A 190 22.28 -5.36 -5.68
C SER A 190 21.03 -4.87 -4.96
N THR A 191 21.00 -5.01 -3.64
CA THR A 191 19.88 -4.67 -2.75
C THR A 191 20.47 -4.00 -1.51
N PRO A 192 20.74 -2.69 -1.55
CA PRO A 192 21.38 -2.00 -0.44
C PRO A 192 20.55 -2.07 0.85
N ALA A 193 21.18 -2.45 1.96
CA ALA A 193 20.60 -2.40 3.30
C ALA A 193 21.60 -1.74 4.25
N THR A 194 21.15 -0.70 4.96
CA THR A 194 21.94 -0.02 5.99
C THR A 194 22.21 -0.94 7.17
N ASP A 195 21.29 -1.87 7.44
CA ASP A 195 21.41 -2.89 8.47
C ASP A 195 21.21 -4.28 7.86
N ILE A 196 22.31 -4.99 7.68
CA ILE A 196 22.34 -6.34 7.10
C ILE A 196 21.70 -7.36 8.06
N ALA A 197 21.87 -7.20 9.37
CA ALA A 197 21.30 -8.12 10.34
C ALA A 197 19.78 -8.02 10.34
N ALA A 198 19.24 -6.80 10.37
CA ALA A 198 17.80 -6.57 10.24
C ALA A 198 17.24 -7.09 8.91
N ALA A 199 18.01 -6.97 7.81
CA ALA A 199 17.61 -7.55 6.53
C ALA A 199 17.50 -9.08 6.58
N ARG A 200 18.47 -9.76 7.18
CA ARG A 200 18.47 -11.23 7.33
C ARG A 200 17.37 -11.72 8.28
N GLU A 201 17.14 -11.03 9.39
CA GLU A 201 16.02 -11.32 10.28
C GLU A 201 14.67 -11.11 9.57
N PHE A 202 14.53 -10.03 8.78
CA PHE A 202 13.29 -9.80 8.03
C PHE A 202 13.03 -10.88 6.97
N GLN A 203 14.08 -11.37 6.30
CA GLN A 203 14.01 -12.53 5.41
C GLN A 203 13.51 -13.78 6.12
N GLU A 204 14.00 -14.04 7.34
CA GLU A 204 13.52 -15.16 8.14
C GLU A 204 12.04 -14.98 8.52
N TYR A 205 11.60 -13.77 8.91
CA TYR A 205 10.19 -13.51 9.15
C TYR A 205 9.31 -13.73 7.92
N VAL A 206 9.79 -13.39 6.73
CA VAL A 206 9.11 -13.66 5.46
C VAL A 206 9.08 -15.16 5.17
N ARG A 207 10.19 -15.86 5.36
CA ARG A 207 10.27 -17.32 5.19
C ARG A 207 9.29 -18.04 6.12
N ARG A 208 9.27 -17.68 7.41
CA ARG A 208 8.29 -18.20 8.40
C ARG A 208 6.85 -17.95 7.98
N PHE A 209 6.54 -16.78 7.40
CA PHE A 209 5.20 -16.47 6.92
C PHE A 209 4.76 -17.34 5.74
N VAL A 210 5.67 -17.61 4.80
CA VAL A 210 5.37 -18.41 3.61
C VAL A 210 5.33 -19.91 3.92
N THR A 211 6.26 -20.39 4.74
CA THR A 211 6.47 -21.83 4.99
C THR A 211 5.77 -22.34 6.24
N SER A 212 5.42 -21.46 7.18
CA SER A 212 5.02 -21.81 8.55
C SER A 212 6.09 -22.56 9.38
N GLU A 213 7.32 -22.68 8.86
CA GLU A 213 8.43 -23.38 9.52
C GLU A 213 9.41 -22.41 10.17
N ARG A 214 10.13 -22.84 11.22
CA ARG A 214 11.17 -22.05 11.90
C ARG A 214 12.57 -22.58 11.60
N ASN A 215 13.52 -21.70 11.30
CA ASN A 215 14.94 -22.04 11.32
C ASN A 215 15.44 -21.98 12.78
N GLN A 216 15.52 -23.14 13.40
CA GLN A 216 15.97 -23.30 14.79
C GLN A 216 17.50 -23.33 14.94
N GLU A 217 18.24 -23.39 13.82
CA GLU A 217 19.70 -23.39 13.84
C GLU A 217 20.22 -21.95 13.96
N ASP A 218 19.84 -21.09 13.02
CA ASP A 218 20.37 -19.72 12.94
C ASP A 218 19.51 -18.70 13.71
N TYR A 219 18.20 -18.95 13.87
CA TYR A 219 17.23 -17.98 14.39
C TYR A 219 16.41 -18.51 15.57
N ARG A 220 17.01 -19.35 16.41
CA ARG A 220 16.36 -19.94 17.60
C ARG A 220 15.78 -18.90 18.56
N GLY A 221 16.49 -17.78 18.74
CA GLY A 221 16.10 -16.69 19.63
C GLY A 221 15.20 -15.62 19.00
N LEU A 222 14.84 -15.77 17.72
CA LEU A 222 14.01 -14.80 17.03
C LEU A 222 12.54 -15.01 17.42
N ASP A 223 11.96 -13.99 18.06
CA ASP A 223 10.57 -13.97 18.49
C ASP A 223 9.59 -14.16 17.32
N ASP A 224 8.35 -14.53 17.64
CA ASP A 224 7.31 -14.60 16.64
C ASP A 224 6.77 -13.21 16.32
N TRP A 225 6.45 -13.00 15.05
CA TRP A 225 5.75 -11.81 14.64
C TRP A 225 4.36 -11.76 15.29
N PRO A 226 3.98 -10.64 15.94
CA PRO A 226 2.74 -10.56 16.68
C PRO A 226 1.53 -10.76 15.75
N ASN A 227 0.67 -11.71 16.12
CA ASN A 227 -0.65 -11.91 15.54
C ASN A 227 -1.69 -11.27 16.47
N GLY A 228 -2.61 -10.46 15.96
CA GLY A 228 -3.60 -9.84 16.85
C GLY A 228 -4.75 -9.10 16.15
N PRO A 229 -5.96 -9.11 16.73
CA PRO A 229 -7.18 -8.57 16.14
C PRO A 229 -7.29 -7.02 16.19
N GLY A 230 -6.19 -6.27 16.24
CA GLY A 230 -6.25 -4.83 16.50
C GLY A 230 -4.97 -4.05 16.24
N GLU A 231 -4.85 -2.89 16.89
CA GLU A 231 -3.86 -1.82 16.67
C GLU A 231 -2.39 -2.21 16.98
N THR A 232 -2.08 -3.50 17.11
CA THR A 232 -0.70 -3.97 17.27
C THR A 232 -0.01 -4.08 15.91
N SER A 233 1.19 -3.53 15.83
CA SER A 233 2.02 -3.51 14.64
C SER A 233 3.46 -3.78 15.04
N PHE A 234 4.21 -4.43 14.16
CA PHE A 234 5.64 -4.66 14.37
C PHE A 234 6.44 -3.53 13.71
N GLU A 235 7.35 -2.91 14.42
CA GLU A 235 8.19 -1.84 13.90
C GLU A 235 9.58 -2.39 13.61
N ILE A 236 10.07 -2.14 12.40
CA ILE A 236 11.43 -2.46 11.99
C ILE A 236 12.28 -1.21 12.21
N VAL A 237 13.10 -1.24 13.26
CA VAL A 237 14.01 -0.15 13.65
C VAL A 237 15.46 -0.57 13.40
N LEU A 238 16.39 0.36 13.55
CA LEU A 238 17.80 0.05 13.37
C LEU A 238 18.26 -0.92 14.48
N GLY A 239 18.79 -2.07 14.10
CA GLY A 239 19.33 -3.09 15.01
C GLY A 239 18.29 -3.90 15.78
N SER A 240 16.98 -3.69 15.59
CA SER A 240 15.95 -4.49 16.28
C SER A 240 14.57 -4.45 15.62
N PHE A 241 13.66 -5.24 16.17
CA PHE A 241 12.24 -5.20 15.86
C PHE A 241 11.44 -4.94 17.14
N GLU A 242 10.55 -3.95 17.12
CA GLU A 242 9.77 -3.54 18.30
C GLU A 242 8.27 -3.80 18.10
N VAL A 243 7.60 -4.37 19.11
CA VAL A 243 6.14 -4.47 19.11
C VAL A 243 5.54 -3.13 19.53
N GLN A 244 4.80 -2.49 18.64
CA GLN A 244 4.04 -1.28 18.93
C GLN A 244 2.55 -1.58 19.09
N LYS A 245 1.91 -0.96 20.09
CA LYS A 245 0.46 -0.96 20.25
C LYS A 245 -0.09 0.43 19.95
N GLY A 246 -1.13 0.52 19.12
CA GLY A 246 -1.85 1.77 18.88
C GLY A 246 -1.35 2.59 17.69
N LEU A 247 -0.71 1.98 16.68
CA LEU A 247 0.01 2.78 15.67
C LEU A 247 -0.93 3.65 14.82
N LEU A 248 -2.14 3.18 14.48
CA LEU A 248 -3.16 3.95 13.75
C LEU A 248 -4.57 3.35 13.90
N GLY A 249 -5.55 4.21 14.16
CA GLY A 249 -6.97 3.93 13.97
C GLY A 249 -7.55 4.78 12.83
N CYS A 250 -8.42 4.20 12.00
CA CYS A 250 -9.04 4.89 10.87
C CYS A 250 -10.57 4.95 11.01
N GLN A 251 -11.18 6.06 10.58
CA GLN A 251 -12.64 6.16 10.50
C GLN A 251 -13.17 5.24 9.38
N PRO A 252 -14.29 4.52 9.62
CA PRO A 252 -14.89 3.67 8.61
C PRO A 252 -15.22 4.48 7.33
N PRO A 253 -15.03 3.87 6.14
CA PRO A 253 -15.38 4.52 4.89
C PRO A 253 -16.90 4.75 4.81
N LEU A 254 -17.30 5.93 4.34
CA LEU A 254 -18.64 6.14 3.76
C LEU A 254 -18.72 5.32 2.46
N SER A 255 -19.81 4.57 2.28
CA SER A 255 -20.03 3.79 1.05
C SER A 255 -19.97 4.71 -0.17
N SER A 256 -19.54 4.21 -1.34
CA SER A 256 -19.63 5.00 -2.57
C SER A 256 -21.06 5.14 -3.11
N LEU A 257 -22.04 4.52 -2.45
CA LEU A 257 -23.45 4.50 -2.82
C LEU A 257 -24.33 5.42 -1.94
N GLU A 258 -23.72 6.17 -1.01
CA GLU A 258 -24.34 7.22 -0.19
C GLU A 258 -23.87 8.60 -0.63
#